data_AF-W7YT03-F1
#
_entry.id   AF-W7YT03-F1
#
_cell.length_a   1.000
_cell.length_b   1.000
_cell.length_c   1.000
_cell.angle_alpha   90.00
_cell.angle_beta   90.00
_cell.angle_gamma   90.00
#
_symmetry.space_group_name_H-M   'P 1'
#
loop_
_entity.id
_entity.type
_entity.pdbx_description
1 polymer ?
#
loop_
_entity_poly.entity_id
_entity_poly.type
_entity_poly.pdbx_seq_one_letter_code
_entity_poly.pdbx_strand_id
1 'polypeptide(L)' 'MMILAEAATTAASKFNTFDIFMILFTILILIGVVRLVTQPVKNKFAIGFSIVCLLVFLASDFAMVKEWMS' A
#
# COMPACT_ATOMS: atom_id res chain seq x y z
N MET A 1 11.84 26.34 26.09
CA MET A 1 12.53 25.03 26.09
C MET A 1 11.61 23.86 25.70
N MET A 2 10.28 23.96 25.85
CA MET A 2 9.33 22.93 25.39
C MET A 2 9.21 22.82 23.86
N ILE A 3 9.27 23.95 23.14
CA ILE A 3 9.17 24.00 21.67
C ILE A 3 10.31 23.28 20.95
N LEU A 4 11.54 23.29 21.48
CA LEU A 4 12.67 22.59 20.86
C LEU A 4 12.64 21.08 21.16
N ALA A 5 12.11 20.69 22.32
CA ALA A 5 11.93 19.28 22.68
C ALA A 5 10.80 18.64 21.86
N GLU A 6 9.69 19.37 21.65
CA GLU A 6 8.59 18.96 20.77
C GLU A 6 9.03 18.86 19.31
N ALA A 7 9.85 19.80 18.82
CA ALA A 7 10.46 19.73 17.49
C ALA A 7 11.44 18.56 17.33
N ALA A 8 12.14 18.15 18.40
CA ALA A 8 13.06 17.01 18.38
C ALA A 8 12.37 15.65 18.52
N THR A 9 11.25 15.56 19.23
CA THR A 9 10.34 14.39 19.16
C THR A 9 9.60 14.31 17.81
N THR A 10 9.49 15.45 17.13
CA THR A 10 9.09 15.58 15.72
C THR A 10 10.29 15.51 14.78
N ALA A 11 11.37 14.82 15.17
CA ALA A 11 12.17 14.06 14.20
C ALA A 11 11.24 12.98 13.64
N ALA A 12 10.30 13.44 12.82
CA ALA A 12 9.06 12.77 12.51
C ALA A 12 9.40 11.52 11.74
N SER A 13 8.98 10.38 12.29
CA SER A 13 8.94 9.15 11.53
C SER A 13 8.23 9.46 10.20
N LYS A 14 8.92 9.22 9.08
CA LYS A 14 8.33 9.35 7.74
C LYS A 14 7.24 8.30 7.49
N PHE A 15 7.18 7.30 8.36
CA PHE A 15 6.10 6.34 8.44
C PHE A 15 4.84 6.97 9.06
N ASN A 16 3.72 6.82 8.36
CA ASN A 16 2.40 7.24 8.83
C ASN A 16 1.57 6.00 9.19
N THR A 17 0.69 6.10 10.19
CA THR A 17 -0.23 5.01 10.53
C THR A 17 -1.11 4.57 9.34
N PHE A 18 -1.41 5.49 8.41
CA PHE A 18 -2.18 5.20 7.19
C PHE A 18 -1.48 4.19 6.27
N ASP A 19 -0.15 4.14 6.33
CA ASP A 19 0.67 3.24 5.52
C ASP A 19 0.36 1.75 5.78
N ILE A 20 -0.06 1.42 7.01
CA ILE A 20 -0.51 0.07 7.36
C ILE A 20 -1.73 -0.30 6.53
N PHE A 21 -2.67 0.63 6.37
CA PHE A 21 -3.89 0.39 5.59
C PHE A 21 -3.57 0.24 4.11
N MET A 22 -2.60 1.01 3.58
CA MET A 22 -2.14 0.86 2.19
C MET A 22 -1.65 -0.57 1.92
N ILE A 23 -0.75 -1.08 2.75
CA ILE A 23 -0.23 -2.46 2.63
C ILE A 23 -1.35 -3.50 2.76
N LEU A 24 -2.28 -3.31 3.72
CA LEU A 24 -3.41 -4.22 3.88
C LEU A 24 -4.31 -4.23 2.63
N PHE A 25 -4.54 -3.08 1.99
CA PHE A 25 -5.28 -3.03 0.73
C PHE A 25 -4.54 -3.75 -0.39
N THR A 26 -3.22 -3.59 -0.51
CA THR A 26 -2.42 -4.35 -1.48
C THR A 26 -2.58 -5.86 -1.29
N ILE A 27 -2.54 -6.34 -0.04
CA ILE A 27 -2.76 -7.76 0.29
C ILE A 27 -4.17 -8.21 -0.10
N LEU A 28 -5.20 -7.41 0.21
CA LEU A 28 -6.59 -7.72 -0.16
C LEU A 28 -6.78 -7.78 -1.68
N ILE A 29 -6.16 -6.86 -2.43
CA ILE A 29 -6.19 -6.87 -3.89
C ILE A 29 -5.50 -8.12 -4.42
N LEU A 30 -4.33 -8.48 -3.88
CA LEU A 30 -3.60 -9.70 -4.27
C LEU A 30 -4.48 -10.95 -4.07
N ILE A 31 -5.11 -11.08 -2.91
CA ILE A 31 -6.05 -12.18 -2.62
C ILE A 31 -7.22 -12.15 -3.62
N GLY A 32 -7.76 -10.97 -3.93
CA GLY A 32 -8.81 -10.78 -4.92
C GLY A 32 -8.39 -11.24 -6.33
N VAL A 33 -7.18 -10.90 -6.76
CA VAL A 33 -6.60 -11.34 -8.04
C VAL A 33 -6.45 -12.85 -8.07
N VAL A 34 -5.85 -13.46 -7.03
CA VAL A 34 -5.69 -14.92 -6.94
C VAL A 34 -7.05 -15.63 -6.97
N ARG A 35 -8.03 -15.11 -6.22
CA ARG A 35 -9.41 -15.61 -6.25
C ARG A 35 -9.99 -15.55 -7.66
N LEU A 36 -9.93 -14.39 -8.32
CA LEU A 36 -10.48 -14.21 -9.67
C LEU A 36 -9.81 -15.12 -10.71
N VAL A 37 -8.50 -15.29 -10.62
CA VAL A 37 -7.72 -16.16 -11.52
C VAL A 37 -7.98 -17.65 -11.24
N THR A 38 -8.42 -18.03 -10.05
CA THR A 38 -8.74 -19.44 -9.71
C THR A 38 -10.21 -19.82 -9.93
N GLN A 39 -11.13 -18.85 -10.07
CA GLN A 39 -12.55 -19.12 -10.33
C GLN A 39 -12.76 -19.96 -11.62
N PRO A 40 -13.68 -20.94 -11.64
CA PRO A 40 -13.94 -21.73 -12.85
C PRO A 40 -14.52 -20.87 -13.99
N VAL A 41 -15.38 -19.91 -13.66
CA VAL A 41 -15.94 -18.93 -14.59
C VAL A 41 -15.10 -17.66 -14.54
N LYS A 42 -14.44 -17.32 -15.64
CA LYS A 42 -13.52 -16.18 -15.71
C LYS A 42 -14.25 -14.90 -16.11
N ASN A 43 -14.15 -13.87 -15.28
CA ASN A 43 -14.41 -12.49 -15.71
C ASN A 43 -13.08 -11.82 -16.11
N LYS A 44 -12.75 -11.86 -17.41
CA LYS A 44 -11.48 -11.35 -17.93
C LYS A 44 -11.31 -9.84 -17.67
N PHE A 45 -12.39 -9.08 -17.69
CA PHE A 45 -12.35 -7.64 -17.40
C PHE A 45 -11.98 -7.40 -15.93
N ALA A 46 -12.66 -8.08 -14.99
CA ALA A 46 -12.36 -7.96 -13.56
C ALA A 46 -10.93 -8.43 -13.22
N ILE A 47 -10.46 -9.51 -13.86
CA ILE A 47 -9.07 -9.96 -13.71
C ILE A 47 -8.10 -8.87 -14.20
N GLY A 48 -8.30 -8.33 -15.40
CA GLY A 48 -7.44 -7.27 -15.92
C GLY A 48 -7.44 -6.02 -15.03
N PHE A 49 -8.63 -5.56 -14.62
CA PHE A 49 -8.76 -4.40 -13.74
C PHE A 49 -8.09 -4.62 -12.38
N SER A 50 -8.32 -5.76 -11.74
CA SER A 50 -7.69 -6.08 -10.45
C SER A 50 -6.16 -6.18 -10.53
N ILE A 51 -5.61 -6.69 -11.63
CA ILE A 51 -4.16 -6.69 -11.88
C ILE A 51 -3.63 -5.25 -12.01
N VAL A 52 -4.32 -4.38 -12.75
CA VAL A 52 -3.92 -2.96 -12.86
C VAL A 52 -3.95 -2.28 -11.49
N CYS A 53 -5.00 -2.51 -10.69
CA CYS A 53 -5.06 -2.01 -9.32
C CYS A 53 -3.90 -2.53 -8.48
N LEU A 54 -3.56 -3.82 -8.58
CA LEU A 54 -2.44 -4.41 -7.83
C LEU A 54 -1.11 -3.71 -8.19
N LEU A 55 -0.88 -3.45 -9.49
CA LEU A 55 0.33 -2.77 -9.94
C LEU A 55 0.42 -1.33 -9.42
N VAL A 56 -0.69 -0.58 -9.44
CA VAL A 56 -0.73 0.79 -8.93
C VAL A 56 -0.46 0.83 -7.42
N PHE A 57 -1.04 -0.11 -6.67
CA PHE A 57 -0.83 -0.22 -5.23
C PHE A 57 0.61 -0.62 -4.89
N LEU A 58 1.19 -1.60 -5.59
CA LEU A 58 2.60 -1.97 -5.41
C LEU A 58 3.56 -0.81 -5.74
N ALA A 59 3.27 -0.02 -6.77
CA ALA A 59 4.06 1.16 -7.10
C ALA A 59 3.97 2.24 -6.00
N SER A 60 2.78 2.41 -5.42
CA SER A 60 2.54 3.32 -4.30
C SER A 60 3.27 2.84 -3.04
N ASP A 61 3.20 1.54 -2.73
CA ASP A 61 3.91 0.92 -1.62
C ASP A 61 5.44 1.08 -1.76
N PHE A 62 5.96 0.91 -2.97
CA PHE A 62 7.38 1.12 -3.25
C PHE A 62 7.81 2.57 -2.99
N ALA A 63 7.03 3.55 -3.46
CA ALA A 63 7.31 4.96 -3.24
C ALA A 63 7.26 5.32 -1.74
N MET A 64 6.26 4.79 -1.03
CA MET A 64 6.07 4.95 0.41
C MET A 64 7.26 4.37 1.21
N VAL A 65 7.66 3.12 0.94
CA VAL A 65 8.80 2.48 1.59
C VAL A 65 10.11 3.23 1.29
N LYS A 66 10.27 3.72 0.06
CA LYS A 66 11.44 4.53 -0.30
C LYS A 66 11.47 5.84 0.49
N GLU A 67 10.32 6.47 0.72
CA GLU A 67 10.24 7.68 1.54
C GLU A 67 10.63 7.40 2.98
N TRP A 68 10.23 6.27 3.56
CA TRP A 68 10.64 5.90 4.93
C TRP A 68 12.15 5.79 5.11
N MET A 69 12.87 5.42 4.04
CA MET A 69 14.31 5.15 4.04
C MET A 69 15.15 6.35 3.58
N SER A 70 14.51 7.47 3.20
CA SER A 70 15.12 8.72 2.72
C SER A 70 15.36 9.68 3.89
#